data_AF-A0A8S8Y504-F1
#
_entry.id   AF-A0A8S8Y504-F1
#
_cell.length_a   1.000
_cell.length_b   1.000
_cell.length_c   1.000
_cell.angle_alpha   90.00
_cell.angle_beta   90.00
_cell.angle_gamma   90.00
#
_symmetry.space_group_name_H-M   'P 1'
#
loop_
_entity.id
_entity.type
_entity.pdbx_description
1 polymer ?
#
loop_
_entity_poly.entity_id
_entity_poly.type
_entity_poly.pdbx_seq_one_letter_code
_entity_poly.pdbx_strand_id
1 'polypeptide(L)'
;MEFSSIGADDSLGEAKSRLNGNDVLVVWGQEKILGILTEEHLEKEGNCGQVCELDILVDPDPVKASMWKPKYIIVTEDDEPVLVSHGP
;
A
#
# COMPACT_ATOMS: atom_id res chain seq x y z
N MET A 1 10.83 2.09 -3.77
CA MET A 1 10.48 2.80 -2.52
C MET A 1 10.69 1.84 -1.39
N GLU A 2 11.20 2.30 -0.25
CA GLU A 2 11.28 1.46 0.94
C GLU A 2 9.88 1.30 1.51
N PHE A 3 9.49 0.06 1.81
CA PHE A 3 8.14 -0.23 2.30
C PHE A 3 8.17 -1.28 3.41
N SER A 4 7.13 -1.24 4.23
CA SER A 4 6.79 -2.33 5.16
C SER A 4 5.33 -2.73 4.98
N SER A 5 4.84 -3.67 5.77
CA SER A 5 3.46 -4.17 5.72
C SER A 5 2.70 -3.90 7.01
N ILE A 6 1.38 -3.75 6.90
CA ILE A 6 0.48 -3.57 8.04
C ILE A 6 -0.91 -4.15 7.74
N GLY A 7 -1.64 -4.60 8.76
CA GLY A 7 -3.00 -5.10 8.61
C GLY A 7 -4.01 -3.96 8.45
N ALA A 8 -5.09 -4.22 7.71
CA ALA A 8 -6.18 -3.28 7.51
C ALA A 8 -6.92 -2.92 8.82
N ASP A 9 -6.99 -3.88 9.76
CA ASP A 9 -7.62 -3.69 11.06
C ASP A 9 -6.70 -3.01 12.09
N ASP A 10 -5.41 -2.82 11.77
CA ASP A 10 -4.46 -2.18 12.67
C ASP A 10 -4.75 -0.68 12.83
N SER A 11 -4.29 -0.14 13.94
CA SER A 11 -4.47 1.27 14.28
C SER A 11 -3.51 2.18 13.51
N LEU A 12 -3.93 3.43 13.28
CA LEU A 12 -3.06 4.47 12.72
C LEU A 12 -1.84 4.80 13.59
N GLY A 13 -1.91 4.55 14.90
CA GLY A 13 -0.76 4.69 15.80
C GLY A 13 0.33 3.67 15.51
N GLU A 14 -0.06 2.43 15.23
CA GLU A 14 0.88 1.38 14.82
C GLU A 14 1.45 1.66 13.43
N ALA A 15 0.61 2.13 12.50
CA ALA A 15 1.05 2.59 11.18
C ALA A 15 2.12 3.68 11.28
N LYS A 16 1.93 4.71 12.13
CA LYS A 16 2.94 5.76 12.37
C LYS A 16 4.28 5.18 12.84
N SER A 17 4.24 4.20 13.74
CA SER A 17 5.46 3.57 14.25
C SER A 17 6.19 2.77 13.17
N ARG A 18 5.48 2.06 12.30
CA ARG A 18 6.08 1.25 11.22
C ARG A 18 6.53 2.08 10.03
N LEU A 19 5.83 3.17 9.73
CA LEU A 19 6.20 4.06 8.64
C LEU A 19 7.49 4.84 8.96
N ASN A 20 7.87 4.97 10.23
CA ASN A 20 9.11 5.62 10.63
C ASN A 20 10.34 4.88 10.04
N GLY A 21 10.92 5.43 8.98
CA GLY A 21 12.04 4.84 8.23
C GLY A 21 11.64 4.11 6.95
N ASN A 22 10.36 4.12 6.56
CA ASN A 22 9.85 3.60 5.28
C ASN A 22 9.12 4.72 4.53
N ASP A 23 9.11 4.66 3.20
CA ASP A 23 8.37 5.63 2.39
C ASP A 23 6.85 5.37 2.48
N VAL A 24 6.48 4.08 2.53
CA VAL A 24 5.08 3.63 2.47
C VAL A 24 4.82 2.35 3.28
N LEU A 25 3.56 2.06 3.59
CA LEU A 25 3.12 0.77 4.12
C LEU A 25 2.15 0.09 3.16
N VAL A 26 2.38 -1.18 2.84
CA VAL A 26 1.43 -2.03 2.13
C VAL A 26 0.38 -2.52 3.13
N VAL A 27 -0.88 -2.22 2.85
CA VAL A 27 -2.01 -2.58 3.70
C VAL A 27 -2.60 -3.91 3.26
N TRP A 28 -2.61 -4.86 4.17
CA TRP A 28 -3.15 -6.19 3.99
C TRP A 28 -4.59 -6.29 4.50
N GLY A 29 -5.52 -6.65 3.62
CA GLY A 29 -6.82 -7.18 4.03
C GLY A 29 -6.70 -8.64 4.50
N GLN A 30 -7.84 -9.30 4.68
CA GLN A 30 -7.86 -10.69 5.19
C GLN A 30 -7.14 -11.70 4.27
N GLU A 31 -7.22 -11.51 2.95
CA GLU A 31 -6.67 -12.47 1.97
C GLU A 31 -5.87 -11.81 0.84
N LYS A 32 -5.81 -10.48 0.79
CA LYS A 32 -5.19 -9.76 -0.32
C LYS A 32 -4.69 -8.38 0.11
N ILE A 33 -3.75 -7.86 -0.66
CA ILE A 33 -3.34 -6.47 -0.57
C ILE A 33 -4.54 -5.58 -0.91
N LEU A 34 -4.81 -4.62 -0.01
CA LEU A 34 -5.93 -3.71 -0.11
C LEU A 34 -5.50 -2.36 -0.69
N GLY A 35 -4.36 -1.84 -0.25
CA GLY A 35 -3.95 -0.47 -0.52
C GLY A 35 -2.57 -0.13 0.02
N ILE A 36 -2.23 1.15 -0.03
CA ILE A 36 -0.98 1.70 0.51
C ILE A 36 -1.25 2.85 1.48
N LEU A 37 -0.47 2.96 2.56
CA LEU A 37 -0.44 4.13 3.43
C LEU A 37 0.84 4.93 3.24
N THR A 38 0.70 6.25 3.38
CA THR A 38 1.78 7.24 3.39
C THR A 38 1.56 8.16 4.59
N GLU A 39 2.52 9.04 4.92
CA GLU A 39 2.40 9.97 6.05
C GLU A 39 1.11 10.80 5.99
N GLU A 40 0.72 11.25 4.80
CA GLU A 40 -0.50 12.05 4.56
C GLU A 40 -1.78 11.33 5.00
N HIS A 41 -1.81 9.99 4.93
CA HIS A 41 -2.97 9.20 5.31
C HIS A 41 -3.11 9.04 6.83
N LEU A 42 -2.02 9.22 7.58
CA LEU A 42 -1.98 8.98 9.03
C LEU A 42 -2.56 10.13 9.85
N GLU A 43 -2.94 11.23 9.20
CA GLU A 43 -3.65 12.37 9.80
C GLU A 43 -5.18 12.19 9.79
N LYS A 44 -5.69 11.17 9.09
CA LYS A 44 -7.12 10.86 9.01
C LYS A 44 -7.61 10.11 10.27
N GLU A 45 -8.91 9.91 10.38
CA GLU A 45 -9.54 9.09 11.43
C GLU A 45 -9.99 7.73 10.88
N GLY A 46 -9.86 6.67 11.69
CA GLY A 46 -10.25 5.30 11.33
C GLY A 46 -9.13 4.28 11.55
N ASN A 47 -9.23 3.14 10.88
CA ASN A 47 -8.18 2.11 10.80
C ASN A 47 -7.39 2.19 9.48
N CYS A 48 -6.31 1.42 9.39
CA CYS A 48 -5.43 1.41 8.23
C CYS A 48 -6.17 1.10 6.91
N GLY A 49 -7.10 0.15 6.94
CA GLY A 49 -7.87 -0.24 5.75
C GLY A 49 -8.82 0.83 5.25
N GLN A 50 -9.40 1.64 6.15
CA GLN A 50 -10.34 2.71 5.80
C GLN A 50 -9.67 3.92 5.17
N VAL A 51 -8.42 4.20 5.56
CA VAL A 51 -7.73 5.45 5.20
C VAL A 51 -6.67 5.29 4.11
N CYS A 52 -6.34 4.04 3.73
CA CYS A 52 -5.34 3.73 2.72
C CYS A 52 -5.71 4.22 1.31
N GLU A 53 -4.68 4.45 0.51
CA GLU A 53 -4.77 4.69 -0.92
C GLU A 53 -5.17 3.39 -1.61
N LEU A 54 -6.27 3.45 -2.37
CA LEU A 54 -6.81 2.31 -3.12
C LEU A 54 -6.50 2.40 -4.61
N ASP A 55 -5.97 3.53 -5.09
CA ASP A 55 -5.50 3.70 -6.46
C ASP A 55 -4.15 2.98 -6.68
N ILE A 56 -4.24 1.65 -6.60
CA ILE A 56 -3.11 0.73 -6.71
C ILE A 56 -3.40 -0.36 -7.73
N LEU A 57 -2.35 -0.93 -8.31
CA LEU A 57 -2.42 -2.21 -9.01
C LEU A 57 -1.40 -3.19 -8.46
N VAL A 58 -1.83 -4.43 -8.27
CA VAL A 58 -1.00 -5.56 -7.83
C VAL A 58 -0.74 -6.47 -9.02
N ASP A 59 0.53 -6.71 -9.32
CA ASP A 59 1.02 -7.50 -10.47
C ASP A 59 0.33 -7.15 -11.81
N PRO A 60 0.17 -5.86 -12.17
CA PRO A 60 -0.42 -5.52 -13.45
C PRO A 60 0.50 -5.89 -14.61
N ASP A 61 -0.08 -6.32 -15.73
CA ASP A 61 0.66 -6.31 -16.99
C ASP A 61 0.95 -4.86 -17.44
N PRO A 62 2.03 -4.62 -18.21
CA PRO A 62 2.42 -3.27 -18.60
C PRO A 62 1.35 -2.48 -19.37
N VAL A 63 0.47 -3.19 -20.10
CA VAL A 63 -0.60 -2.56 -20.89
C VAL A 63 -1.69 -2.03 -19.96
N LYS A 64 -2.13 -2.83 -18.97
CA LYS A 64 -3.07 -2.38 -17.94
C LYS A 64 -2.50 -1.22 -17.13
N ALA A 65 -1.25 -1.31 -16.68
CA ALA A 65 -0.60 -0.24 -15.93
C ALA A 65 -0.60 1.09 -16.72
N SER A 66 -0.25 1.03 -18.01
CA SER A 66 -0.23 2.21 -18.88
C SER A 66 -1.62 2.78 -19.18
N MET A 67 -2.64 1.92 -19.21
CA MET A 67 -4.02 2.33 -19.48
C MET A 67 -4.69 2.97 -18.26
N TRP A 68 -4.53 2.37 -17.09
CA TRP A 68 -5.22 2.80 -15.87
C TRP A 68 -4.46 3.87 -15.11
N LYS A 69 -3.13 3.94 -15.30
CA LYS A 69 -2.24 4.92 -14.66
C LYS A 69 -2.48 5.00 -13.14
N PRO A 70 -2.33 3.85 -12.43
CA PRO A 70 -2.55 3.85 -10.99
C PRO A 70 -1.53 4.75 -10.31
N LYS A 71 -1.84 5.24 -9.12
CA LYS A 71 -0.88 6.01 -8.33
C LYS A 71 0.31 5.16 -7.88
N TYR A 72 0.06 3.89 -7.58
CA TYR A 72 1.08 2.93 -7.18
C TYR A 72 0.95 1.57 -7.87
N ILE A 73 2.09 0.90 -8.02
CA ILE A 73 2.19 -0.48 -8.50
C ILE A 73 2.93 -1.30 -7.45
N ILE A 74 2.37 -2.46 -7.14
CA ILE A 74 2.93 -3.45 -6.23
C ILE A 74 3.24 -4.72 -7.02
N VAL A 75 4.44 -5.26 -6.85
CA VAL A 75 4.85 -6.55 -7.42
C VAL A 75 4.99 -7.55 -6.29
N THR A 76 4.47 -8.76 -6.48
CA THR A 76 4.56 -9.85 -5.52
C THR A 76 5.42 -11.01 -6.01
N GLU A 77 6.04 -11.72 -5.08
CA GLU A 77 6.63 -13.05 -5.28
C GLU A 77 6.06 -13.97 -4.20
N ASP A 78 5.53 -15.13 -4.60
CA ASP A 78 4.84 -16.06 -3.70
C ASP A 78 3.77 -15.39 -2.81
N ASP A 79 2.96 -14.51 -3.43
CA ASP A 79 1.93 -13.67 -2.80
C ASP A 79 2.45 -12.61 -1.81
N GLU A 80 3.76 -12.49 -1.58
CA GLU A 80 4.33 -11.45 -0.72
C GLU A 80 4.81 -10.24 -1.54
N PRO A 81 4.53 -8.99 -1.12
CA PRO A 81 5.02 -7.81 -1.81
C PRO A 81 6.54 -7.74 -1.70
N VAL A 82 7.21 -7.67 -2.85
CA VAL A 82 8.67 -7.51 -2.96
C VAL A 82 9.07 -6.14 -3.49
N LEU A 83 8.16 -5.43 -4.16
CA LEU A 83 8.43 -4.11 -4.73
C LEU A 83 7.19 -3.22 -4.67
N VAL A 84 7.40 -1.97 -4.27
CA VAL A 84 6.43 -0.88 -4.41
C VAL A 84 7.06 0.28 -5.19
N SER A 85 6.32 0.77 -6.17
CA SER A 85 6.71 1.88 -7.03
C SER A 85 5.53 2.79 -7.36
N HIS A 86 5.82 4.02 -7.78
CA HIS A 86 4.81 4.88 -8.38
C HIS A 86 4.40 4.34 -9.76
N GLY A 87 3.15 4.58 -10.14
CA GLY A 87 2.69 4.27 -11.50
C GLY A 87 3.30 5.19 -12.57
N PRO A 88 3.00 4.89 -13.86
CA PRO A 88 3.60 5.53 -15.02
C PRO A 88 3.10 6.96 -15.32
#